data_AF-A0A0M9DYV0-F1
#
_entry.id   AF-A0A0M9DYV0-F1
#
_cell.length_a   1.000
_cell.length_b   1.000
_cell.length_c   1.000
_cell.angle_alpha   90.00
_cell.angle_beta   90.00
_cell.angle_gamma   90.00
#
_symmetry.space_group_name_H-M   'P 1'
#
loop_
_entity.id
_entity.type
_entity.pdbx_description
1 polymer ?
#
loop_
_entity_poly.entity_id
_entity_poly.type
_entity_poly.pdbx_seq_one_letter_code
_entity_poly.pdbx_strand_id
1 'polypeptide(L)'
;MLIVDLKGSGQHGSKINETANFANIFMRLCNAQKAEVIEILNEKLKQGSILTQRKRISRNLIRKLQELYPRCGKIIKNANKNIQINIGSNVGVKIGQLYKVVGKNIVLEILSVDSNFSYVSIKSENVKIEDGWQVKEFSGF
;
A
#
# COMPACT_ATOMS: atom_id res chain seq x y z
N MET A 1 10.50 -5.76 -9.49
CA MET A 1 11.04 -6.59 -8.39
C MET A 1 11.56 -5.63 -7.33
N LEU A 2 11.14 -5.81 -6.08
CA LEU A 2 11.52 -4.96 -4.96
C LEU A 2 12.38 -5.81 -4.01
N ILE A 3 13.57 -5.33 -3.66
CA ILE A 3 14.48 -6.05 -2.74
C ILE A 3 14.50 -5.29 -1.42
N VAL A 4 14.14 -5.97 -0.33
CA VAL A 4 14.29 -5.46 1.03
C VAL A 4 15.52 -6.14 1.64
N ASP A 5 16.57 -5.37 1.88
CA ASP A 5 17.76 -5.83 2.60
C ASP A 5 17.68 -5.39 4.07
N LEU A 6 17.98 -6.30 4.99
CA LEU A 6 17.92 -6.10 6.44
C LEU A 6 19.33 -6.17 7.02
N LYS A 7 19.84 -5.02 7.50
CA LYS A 7 21.10 -4.98 8.26
C LYS A 7 20.81 -4.70 9.72
N GLY A 8 21.22 -5.62 10.59
CA GLY A 8 21.21 -5.44 12.05
C GLY A 8 22.56 -4.94 12.55
N SER A 9 22.58 -3.90 13.37
CA SER A 9 23.77 -3.44 14.08
C SER A 9 23.65 -3.80 15.56
N GLY A 10 24.28 -4.89 15.99
CA GLY A 10 24.45 -5.22 17.40
C GLY A 10 25.83 -4.78 17.87
N GLN A 11 25.92 -3.92 18.89
CA GLN A 11 27.19 -3.71 19.60
C GLN A 11 27.33 -4.78 20.67
N HIS A 12 28.38 -5.61 20.57
CA HIS A 12 28.86 -6.45 21.66
C HIS A 12 29.97 -5.70 22.38
N GLY A 13 29.66 -5.16 23.56
CA GLY A 13 30.62 -4.39 24.36
C GLY A 13 30.15 -4.28 25.81
N SER A 14 31.01 -4.75 26.71
CA SER A 14 30.82 -4.92 28.15
C SER A 14 30.48 -3.64 28.94
N LYS A 15 29.84 -3.87 30.10
CA LYS A 15 29.63 -2.99 31.27
C LYS A 15 28.54 -1.90 31.17
N ILE A 16 27.39 -2.29 31.72
CA ILE A 16 26.40 -1.54 32.54
C ILE A 16 26.51 0.00 32.47
N ASN A 17 25.78 0.56 31.52
CA ASN A 17 24.90 1.71 31.72
C ASN A 17 23.60 1.36 30.99
N GLU A 18 22.47 1.36 31.68
CA GLU A 18 21.14 1.00 31.17
C GLU A 18 20.59 2.06 30.17
N THR A 19 21.32 2.33 29.10
CA THR A 19 20.69 2.76 27.85
C THR A 19 20.26 1.49 27.15
N ALA A 20 18.96 1.16 27.21
CA ALA A 20 18.41 0.02 26.49
C ALA A 20 18.92 0.03 25.04
N ASN A 21 19.84 -0.87 24.73
CA ASN A 21 20.46 -1.00 23.41
C ASN A 21 19.41 -1.58 22.47
N PHE A 22 18.56 -0.71 21.93
CA PHE A 22 17.59 -1.09 20.90
C PHE A 22 18.36 -1.32 19.61
N ALA A 23 18.40 -2.58 19.16
CA ALA A 23 18.88 -2.90 17.83
C ALA A 23 18.02 -2.18 16.78
N ASN A 24 18.65 -1.64 15.74
CA ASN A 24 17.96 -1.00 14.64
C ASN A 24 17.89 -1.94 13.44
N ILE A 25 16.81 -1.82 12.68
CA ILE A 25 16.67 -2.43 11.37
C ILE A 25 16.67 -1.32 10.33
N PHE A 26 17.60 -1.41 9.40
CA PHE A 26 17.58 -0.62 8.18
C PHE A 26 16.96 -1.45 7.05
N MET A 27 15.96 -0.89 6.39
CA MET A 27 15.32 -1.44 5.20
C MET A 27 15.53 -0.49 4.03
N ARG A 28 15.95 -1.03 2.89
CA ARG A 28 16.08 -0.26 1.64
C ARG A 28 14.93 -0.62 0.71
N LEU A 29 14.25 0.40 0.19
CA LEU A 29 13.25 0.26 -0.86
C LEU A 29 13.94 0.54 -2.20
N CYS A 30 14.15 -0.49 -3.01
CA CYS A 30 14.87 -0.35 -4.27
C CYS A 30 13.95 -0.56 -5.48
N ASN A 31 14.08 0.30 -6.49
CA ASN A 31 13.49 0.08 -7.81
C ASN A 31 14.49 -0.68 -8.70
N ALA A 32 14.27 -1.99 -8.85
CA ALA A 32 15.18 -2.84 -9.61
C ALA A 32 15.30 -2.47 -11.10
N GLN A 33 14.29 -1.84 -11.70
CA GLN A 33 14.35 -1.46 -13.12
C GLN A 33 15.28 -0.28 -13.36
N LYS A 34 15.39 0.63 -12.38
CA LYS A 34 16.22 1.83 -12.45
C LYS A 34 17.51 1.72 -11.65
N ALA A 35 17.74 0.57 -11.00
CA ALA A 35 18.86 0.33 -10.09
C ALA A 35 19.02 1.45 -9.02
N GLU A 36 17.91 2.04 -8.57
CA GLU A 36 17.89 3.17 -7.64
C GLU A 36 17.34 2.78 -6.26
N VAL A 37 17.87 3.41 -5.21
CA VAL A 37 17.28 3.37 -3.87
C VAL A 37 16.24 4.49 -3.78
N ILE A 38 14.98 4.11 -3.58
CA ILE A 38 13.86 5.06 -3.47
C ILE A 38 13.76 5.62 -2.06
N GLU A 39 13.95 4.78 -1.04
CA GLU A 39 13.75 5.15 0.36
C GLU A 39 14.60 4.27 1.27
N ILE A 40 15.05 4.82 2.40
CA ILE A 40 15.69 4.08 3.47
C ILE A 40 14.87 4.25 4.74
N LEU A 41 14.32 3.15 5.26
CA LEU A 41 13.53 3.13 6.48
C LEU A 41 14.39 2.61 7.63
N ASN A 42 14.30 3.28 8.78
CA ASN A 42 14.99 2.89 10.00
C ASN A 42 13.96 2.60 11.10
N GLU A 43 13.91 1.36 11.55
CA GLU A 43 12.99 0.91 12.59
C GLU A 43 13.75 0.45 13.82
N LYS A 44 13.46 1.07 14.97
CA LYS A 44 13.97 0.60 16.27
C LYS A 44 13.25 -0.70 16.65
N LEU A 45 14.00 -1.73 17.02
CA LEU A 45 13.44 -2.95 17.61
C LEU A 45 13.10 -2.69 19.07
N LYS A 46 11.93 -3.19 19.49
CA LYS A 46 11.59 -3.31 20.91
C LYS A 46 12.07 -4.66 21.42
N GLN A 47 12.04 -4.86 22.74
CA GLN A 47 12.27 -6.18 23.32
C GLN A 47 11.32 -7.23 22.72
N GLY A 48 11.83 -8.45 22.56
CA GLY A 48 11.12 -9.57 21.96
C GLY A 48 11.55 -9.87 20.52
N SER A 49 11.03 -10.97 19.98
CA SER A 49 11.37 -11.45 18.64
C SER A 49 11.01 -10.44 17.54
N ILE A 50 11.80 -10.40 16.47
CA ILE A 50 11.48 -9.61 15.26
C ILE A 50 10.16 -10.07 14.64
N LEU A 51 9.87 -11.38 14.70
CA LEU A 51 8.67 -11.97 14.09
C LEU A 51 7.38 -11.44 14.74
N THR A 52 7.37 -11.23 16.05
CA THR A 52 6.20 -10.68 16.75
C THR A 52 6.00 -9.19 16.43
N GLN A 53 7.06 -8.51 16.02
CA GLN A 53 7.06 -7.10 15.65
C GLN A 53 6.85 -6.86 14.16
N ARG A 54 6.76 -7.90 13.33
CA ARG A 54 6.73 -7.80 11.86
C ARG A 54 5.69 -6.81 11.32
N LYS A 55 4.46 -6.81 11.87
CA LYS A 55 3.38 -5.91 11.44
C LYS A 55 3.69 -4.44 11.73
N ARG A 56 4.38 -4.16 12.84
CA ARG A 56 4.79 -2.81 13.22
C ARG A 56 5.91 -2.34 12.31
N ILE A 57 6.95 -3.15 12.17
CA ILE A 57 8.15 -2.85 11.35
C ILE A 57 7.74 -2.64 9.89
N SER A 58 6.86 -3.49 9.36
CA SER A 58 6.43 -3.39 7.96
C SER A 58 5.46 -2.25 7.68
N ARG A 59 4.87 -1.62 8.70
CA ARG A 59 3.80 -0.61 8.51
C ARG A 59 4.28 0.56 7.66
N ASN A 60 5.43 1.13 7.98
CA ASN A 60 5.97 2.29 7.27
C ASN A 60 6.37 1.93 5.84
N LEU A 61 6.93 0.73 5.65
CA LEU A 61 7.25 0.20 4.32
C LEU A 61 5.98 0.00 3.46
N ILE A 62 4.95 -0.63 4.01
CA ILE A 62 3.68 -0.86 3.33
C ILE A 62 3.03 0.47 2.96
N ARG A 63 3.00 1.44 3.89
CA ARG A 63 2.46 2.78 3.62
C ARG A 63 3.19 3.45 2.45
N LYS A 64 4.53 3.43 2.47
CA LYS A 64 5.34 4.01 1.40
C LYS A 64 5.11 3.32 0.06
N LEU A 65 4.96 2.00 0.05
CA LEU A 65 4.62 1.24 -1.15
C LEU A 65 3.26 1.64 -1.71
N GLN A 66 2.25 1.85 -0.86
CA GLN A 66 0.92 2.29 -1.28
C GLN A 66 0.92 3.72 -1.85
N GLU A 67 1.76 4.61 -1.30
CA GLU A 67 1.93 5.98 -1.81
C GLU A 67 2.61 6.01 -3.18
N LEU A 68 3.70 5.25 -3.34
CA LEU A 68 4.51 5.25 -4.57
C LEU A 68 3.89 4.43 -5.70
N TYR A 69 3.20 3.36 -5.33
CA TYR A 69 2.61 2.39 -6.25
C TYR A 69 1.16 2.11 -5.85
N PRO A 70 0.28 3.12 -5.92
CA PRO A 70 -1.13 2.92 -5.61
C PRO A 70 -1.71 1.89 -6.54
N ARG A 71 -2.63 1.06 -6.04
CA ARG A 71 -3.32 0.10 -6.90
C ARG A 71 -4.10 0.83 -7.96
N CYS A 72 -3.85 0.45 -9.21
CA CYS A 72 -4.44 1.06 -10.38
C CYS A 72 -5.39 0.07 -11.05
N GLY A 73 -6.50 0.58 -11.59
CA GLY A 73 -7.46 -0.19 -12.36
C GLY A 73 -8.04 0.63 -13.50
N LYS A 74 -9.01 0.05 -14.19
CA LYS A 74 -9.81 0.64 -15.26
C LYS A 74 -11.27 0.27 -15.07
N ILE A 75 -12.15 1.20 -15.40
CA ILE A 75 -13.59 0.95 -15.47
C ILE A 75 -13.86 0.10 -16.72
N ILE A 76 -14.55 -1.04 -16.57
CA ILE A 76 -14.78 -2.01 -17.66
C ILE A 76 -16.24 -2.24 -18.00
N LYS A 77 -17.16 -1.84 -17.12
CA LYS A 77 -18.59 -1.95 -17.38
C LYS A 77 -19.33 -0.88 -16.59
N ASN A 78 -20.12 -0.09 -17.29
CA ASN A 78 -21.08 0.82 -16.71
C ASN A 78 -22.49 0.52 -17.25
N ALA A 79 -23.14 -0.52 -16.71
CA ALA A 79 -24.52 -0.87 -17.09
C ALA A 79 -25.43 -0.88 -15.86
N ASN A 80 -26.55 -0.15 -15.91
CA ASN A 80 -27.62 -0.16 -14.91
C ASN A 80 -27.15 -0.02 -13.45
N LYS A 81 -26.33 1.01 -13.17
CA LYS A 81 -25.77 1.32 -11.83
C LYS A 81 -24.73 0.33 -11.29
N ASN A 82 -24.36 -0.70 -12.05
CA ASN A 82 -23.30 -1.63 -11.67
C ASN A 82 -22.00 -1.23 -12.37
N ILE A 83 -21.24 -0.35 -11.73
CA ILE A 83 -19.92 0.06 -12.22
C ILE A 83 -18.91 -1.00 -11.79
N GLN A 84 -18.13 -1.51 -12.75
CA GLN A 84 -17.08 -2.50 -12.50
C GLN A 84 -15.70 -1.93 -12.80
N ILE A 85 -14.74 -2.28 -11.95
CA ILE A 85 -13.31 -2.06 -12.20
C ILE A 85 -12.58 -3.39 -12.38
N ASN A 86 -11.58 -3.42 -13.27
CA ASN A 86 -10.84 -4.63 -13.65
C ASN A 86 -9.76 -5.08 -12.64
N ILE A 87 -10.02 -4.87 -11.36
CA ILE A 87 -9.16 -5.30 -10.26
C ILE A 87 -10.03 -5.91 -9.16
N GLY A 88 -9.59 -7.03 -8.61
CA GLY A 88 -10.33 -7.77 -7.59
C GLY A 88 -9.46 -8.19 -6.41
N SER A 89 -9.90 -9.19 -5.68
CA SER A 89 -9.21 -9.72 -4.50
C SER A 89 -7.84 -10.32 -4.84
N ASN A 90 -7.62 -10.76 -6.08
CA ASN A 90 -6.34 -11.28 -6.56
C ASN A 90 -5.19 -10.26 -6.47
N VAL A 91 -5.49 -8.97 -6.55
CA VAL A 91 -4.54 -7.85 -6.38
C VAL A 91 -4.76 -7.11 -5.05
N GLY A 92 -5.51 -7.73 -4.14
CA GLY A 92 -5.71 -7.28 -2.77
C GLY A 92 -6.75 -6.17 -2.59
N VAL A 93 -7.68 -6.00 -3.53
CA VAL A 93 -8.83 -5.10 -3.35
C VAL A 93 -9.72 -5.59 -2.19
N LYS A 94 -10.27 -4.66 -1.42
CA LYS A 94 -11.15 -4.92 -0.28
C LYS A 94 -12.38 -4.01 -0.32
N ILE A 95 -13.48 -4.51 0.27
CA ILE A 95 -14.71 -3.72 0.47
C ILE A 95 -14.40 -2.47 1.30
N GLY A 96 -15.04 -1.35 0.94
CA GLY A 96 -14.87 -0.04 1.57
C GLY A 96 -13.62 0.73 1.13
N GLN A 97 -12.77 0.16 0.27
CA GLN A 97 -11.66 0.92 -0.30
C GLN A 97 -12.16 2.01 -1.25
N LEU A 98 -11.43 3.12 -1.27
CA LEU A 98 -11.73 4.26 -2.13
C LEU A 98 -10.76 4.32 -3.31
N TYR A 99 -11.32 4.67 -4.47
CA TYR A 99 -10.59 4.88 -5.71
C TYR A 99 -10.97 6.22 -6.31
N LYS A 100 -10.00 6.94 -6.86
CA LYS A 100 -10.24 8.19 -7.59
C LYS A 100 -10.05 7.96 -9.08
N VAL A 101 -10.94 8.51 -9.90
CA VAL A 101 -10.76 8.53 -11.36
C VAL A 101 -9.63 9.51 -11.71
N VAL A 102 -8.65 9.05 -12.48
CA VAL A 102 -7.47 9.85 -12.84
C VAL A 102 -7.90 11.08 -13.66
N GLY A 103 -7.43 12.26 -13.24
CA GLY A 103 -7.74 13.53 -13.90
C GLY A 103 -9.16 14.07 -13.66
N LYS A 104 -9.94 13.43 -12.78
CA LYS A 104 -11.32 13.86 -12.46
C LYS A 104 -11.53 13.93 -10.96
N ASN A 105 -12.49 14.75 -10.52
CA ASN A 105 -12.90 14.83 -9.12
C ASN A 105 -14.02 13.83 -8.80
N ILE A 106 -13.78 12.54 -9.09
CA ILE A 106 -14.75 11.46 -8.92
C ILE A 106 -14.16 10.43 -7.99
N VAL A 107 -14.88 10.13 -6.92
CA VAL A 107 -14.50 9.11 -5.93
C VAL A 107 -15.46 7.93 -6.04
N LEU A 108 -14.88 6.74 -6.09
CA LEU A 108 -15.54 5.45 -6.17
C LEU A 108 -15.27 4.68 -4.88
N GLU A 109 -16.26 3.96 -4.37
CA GLU A 109 -16.12 3.08 -3.20
C GLU A 109 -16.41 1.64 -3.60
N ILE A 110 -15.56 0.71 -3.18
CA ILE A 110 -15.74 -0.72 -3.41
C ILE A 110 -16.90 -1.25 -2.56
N LEU A 111 -17.95 -1.74 -3.21
CA LEU A 111 -19.11 -2.37 -2.55
C LEU A 111 -18.94 -3.88 -2.42
N SER A 112 -18.43 -4.53 -3.48
CA SER A 112 -18.19 -5.97 -3.50
C SER A 112 -16.99 -6.30 -4.39
N VAL A 113 -16.36 -7.42 -4.10
CA VAL A 113 -15.08 -7.83 -4.69
C VAL A 113 -15.20 -9.27 -5.17
N ASP A 114 -14.91 -9.48 -6.45
CA ASP A 114 -14.68 -10.79 -7.04
C ASP A 114 -13.16 -11.08 -7.09
N SER A 115 -12.74 -12.22 -7.64
CA SER A 115 -11.33 -12.53 -7.86
C SER A 115 -10.69 -11.52 -8.80
N ASN A 116 -11.33 -11.23 -9.95
CA ASN A 116 -10.71 -10.46 -11.05
C ASN A 116 -11.27 -9.04 -11.23
N PHE A 117 -12.42 -8.74 -10.63
CA PHE A 117 -13.07 -7.43 -10.75
C PHE A 117 -13.73 -7.04 -9.44
N SER A 118 -14.11 -5.77 -9.31
CA SER A 118 -14.86 -5.27 -8.16
C SER A 118 -15.98 -4.38 -8.63
N TYR A 119 -17.07 -4.35 -7.87
CA TYR A 119 -18.18 -3.43 -8.08
C TYR A 119 -18.00 -2.20 -7.20
N VAL A 120 -18.33 -1.04 -7.76
CA VAL A 120 -18.17 0.26 -7.08
C VAL A 120 -19.44 1.10 -7.12
N SER A 121 -19.63 1.91 -6.09
CA SER A 121 -20.55 3.04 -6.09
C SER A 121 -19.80 4.34 -6.38
N ILE A 122 -20.50 5.34 -6.91
CA ILE A 122 -20.00 6.71 -6.99
C ILE A 122 -20.38 7.43 -5.69
N LYS A 123 -19.40 8.07 -5.03
CA LYS A 123 -19.68 8.92 -3.85
C LYS A 123 -20.13 10.34 -4.23
N SER A 124 -19.81 10.79 -5.44
CA SER A 124 -20.21 12.10 -5.98
C SER A 124 -21.56 12.01 -6.70
N GLU A 125 -22.47 12.93 -6.40
CA GLU A 125 -23.78 12.98 -7.06
C GLU A 125 -23.69 13.47 -8.51
N ASN A 126 -24.57 12.94 -9.37
CA ASN A 126 -24.79 13.38 -10.76
C ASN A 126 -23.57 13.35 -11.70
N VAL A 127 -22.64 12.42 -11.50
CA VAL A 127 -21.49 12.27 -12.41
C VAL A 127 -21.67 11.11 -13.40
N LYS A 128 -21.49 11.41 -14.69
CA LYS A 128 -21.38 10.38 -15.73
C LYS A 128 -20.01 9.70 -15.67
N ILE A 129 -20.02 8.38 -15.78
CA ILE A 129 -18.81 7.54 -15.86
C ILE A 129 -18.75 6.89 -17.23
N GLU A 130 -17.55 6.81 -17.78
CA GLU A 130 -17.28 6.14 -19.05
C GLU A 130 -16.36 4.94 -18.84
N ASP A 131 -16.54 3.94 -19.69
CA ASP A 131 -15.66 2.79 -19.75
C ASP A 131 -14.25 3.20 -20.20
N GLY A 132 -13.24 2.47 -19.73
CA GLY A 132 -11.83 2.71 -20.05
C GLY A 132 -11.15 3.76 -19.16
N TRP A 133 -11.89 4.53 -18.37
CA TRP A 133 -11.30 5.48 -17.43
C TRP A 133 -10.41 4.78 -16.39
N GLN A 134 -9.23 5.35 -16.17
CA GLN A 134 -8.28 4.83 -15.18
C GLN A 134 -8.69 5.27 -13.77
N VAL A 135 -8.51 4.37 -12.81
CA VAL A 135 -8.74 4.62 -11.39
C VAL A 135 -7.50 4.30 -10.58
N LYS A 136 -7.28 5.03 -9.49
CA LYS A 136 -6.16 4.81 -8.56
C LYS A 136 -6.69 4.75 -7.14
N GLU A 137 -6.18 3.81 -6.35
CA GLU A 137 -6.47 3.72 -4.92
C GLU A 137 -6.14 5.06 -4.26
N PHE A 138 -7.07 5.53 -3.44
CA PHE A 138 -7.00 6.80 -2.77
C PHE A 138 -7.20 6.59 -1.27
N SER A 139 -6.18 6.92 -0.49
CA SER A 139 -6.25 6.96 0.97
C SER A 139 -6.51 8.41 1.40
N GLY A 140 -7.74 8.90 1.21
CA GLY A 140 -8.12 10.22 1.71
C GLY A 140 -9.03 10.11 2.91
N PHE A 141 -8.45 10.34 4.08
CA PHE A 141 -9.04 11.00 5.24
C PHE A 141 -7.91 11.70 6.00
#